data_AF-A0A917RKG4-F1
#
_entry.id   AF-A0A917RKG4-F1
#
_cell.length_a   1.000
_cell.length_b   1.000
_cell.length_c   1.000
_cell.angle_alpha   90.00
_cell.angle_beta   90.00
_cell.angle_gamma   90.00
#
_symmetry.space_group_name_H-M   'P 1'
#
loop_
_entity.id
_entity.type
_entity.pdbx_description
1 polymer ?
#
loop_
_entity_poly.entity_id
_entity_poly.type
_entity_poly.pdbx_seq_one_letter_code
_entity_poly.pdbx_strand_id
1 'polypeptide(L)'
;MKRLRGIGVAMAAGAAALLLAGCNNAPTDYSEIVTFTDEHGRACTAAVVVDQEQNEGDDYELSTLDCDYPPEGQVPGDTRYLPLPDRDGGGE
;
A
#
# COMPACT_ATOMS: atom_id res chain seq x y z
N MET A 1 -27.96 -43.73 31.41
CA MET A 1 -26.72 -43.33 30.70
C MET A 1 -27.02 -43.15 29.21
N LYS A 2 -27.11 -41.91 28.71
CA LYS A 2 -26.98 -41.60 27.28
C LYS A 2 -26.68 -40.11 27.16
N ARG A 3 -25.41 -39.78 27.41
CA ARG A 3 -24.85 -38.45 27.39
C ARG A 3 -24.37 -38.11 25.97
N LEU A 4 -24.64 -36.86 25.60
CA LEU A 4 -23.79 -35.98 24.79
C LEU A 4 -23.23 -36.57 23.48
N ARG A 5 -23.94 -36.38 22.36
CA ARG A 5 -23.39 -36.55 21.00
C ARG A 5 -23.55 -35.33 20.08
N GLY A 6 -24.10 -34.20 20.57
CA GLY A 6 -24.48 -33.08 19.72
C GLY A 6 -23.54 -31.87 19.68
N ILE A 7 -22.51 -31.80 20.53
CA ILE A 7 -21.74 -30.54 20.73
C ILE A 7 -20.46 -30.47 19.85
N GLY A 8 -19.97 -31.61 19.34
CA GLY A 8 -18.67 -31.66 18.64
C GLY A 8 -18.67 -31.10 17.20
N VAL A 9 -19.81 -31.11 16.51
CA VAL A 9 -19.85 -30.75 15.06
C VAL A 9 -19.98 -29.24 14.84
N ALA A 10 -20.61 -28.51 15.75
CA ALA A 10 -20.81 -27.05 15.60
C ALA A 10 -19.50 -26.25 15.78
N MET A 11 -18.58 -26.72 16.64
CA MET A 11 -17.29 -26.06 16.87
C MET A 11 -16.33 -26.16 15.68
N ALA A 12 -16.32 -27.30 14.99
CA ALA A 12 -15.41 -27.52 13.85
C ALA A 12 -15.78 -26.67 12.62
N ALA A 13 -17.08 -26.49 12.36
CA ALA A 13 -17.55 -25.65 11.26
C ALA A 13 -17.29 -24.15 11.53
N GLY A 14 -17.47 -23.69 12.78
CA GLY A 14 -17.19 -22.30 13.16
C GLY A 14 -15.70 -21.96 13.07
N ALA A 15 -14.82 -22.87 13.51
CA ALA A 15 -13.38 -22.67 13.41
C ALA A 15 -12.89 -22.63 11.95
N ALA A 16 -13.43 -23.48 11.07
CA ALA A 16 -13.07 -23.48 9.65
C ALA A 16 -13.48 -22.17 8.94
N ALA A 17 -14.65 -21.62 9.26
CA ALA A 17 -15.10 -20.34 8.70
C ALA A 17 -14.24 -19.15 9.19
N LEU A 18 -13.82 -19.15 10.46
CA LEU A 18 -12.93 -18.13 11.03
C LEU A 18 -11.52 -18.20 10.44
N LEU A 19 -11.00 -19.40 10.16
CA LEU A 19 -9.70 -19.58 9.51
C LEU A 19 -9.69 -19.08 8.05
N LEU A 20 -10.82 -19.18 7.34
CA LEU A 20 -10.95 -18.68 5.96
C LEU A 20 -11.06 -17.16 5.89
N ALA A 21 -11.68 -16.51 6.88
CA ALA A 21 -11.82 -15.05 6.93
C ALA A 21 -10.46 -14.35 7.09
N GLY A 22 -9.50 -14.96 7.79
CA GLY A 22 -8.16 -14.40 7.98
C GLY A 22 -7.25 -14.45 6.75
N CYS A 23 -7.58 -15.24 5.73
CA CYS A 23 -6.76 -15.36 4.51
C CYS A 23 -7.16 -14.39 3.39
N ASN A 24 -8.25 -13.64 3.55
CA ASN A 24 -8.80 -12.78 2.49
C ASN A 24 -8.54 -11.27 2.70
N ASN A 25 -7.87 -10.90 3.80
CA ASN A 25 -7.45 -9.53 4.11
C ASN A 25 -5.94 -9.40 3.88
N ALA A 26 -5.50 -9.49 2.63
CA ALA A 26 -4.15 -9.05 2.30
C ALA A 26 -4.06 -7.53 2.55
N PRO A 27 -2.99 -7.02 3.18
CA PRO A 27 -2.74 -5.58 3.24
C PRO A 27 -2.71 -5.03 1.81
N THR A 28 -3.41 -3.92 1.58
CA THR A 28 -3.47 -3.24 0.29
C THR A 28 -2.39 -2.18 0.12
N ASP A 29 -1.44 -2.15 1.06
CA ASP A 29 -0.34 -1.19 1.10
C ASP A 29 0.47 -1.28 -0.19
N TYR A 30 0.82 -0.13 -0.71
CA TYR A 30 1.63 -0.04 -1.91
C TYR A 30 2.62 1.10 -1.78
N SER A 31 3.56 1.14 -2.71
CA SER A 31 4.53 2.21 -2.78
C SER A 31 4.52 2.84 -4.16
N GLU A 32 4.69 4.14 -4.18
CA GLU A 32 4.71 4.93 -5.41
C GLU A 32 5.85 5.94 -5.39
N ILE A 33 6.31 6.29 -6.60
CA ILE A 33 7.17 7.43 -6.84
C ILE A 33 6.28 8.63 -7.15
N VAL A 34 6.43 9.67 -6.35
CA VAL A 34 5.77 10.96 -6.56
C VAL A 34 6.81 11.96 -7.03
N THR A 35 6.53 12.64 -8.13
CA THR A 35 7.30 13.81 -8.58
C THR A 35 6.41 15.04 -8.46
N PHE A 36 6.94 16.12 -7.90
CA PHE A 36 6.18 17.36 -7.67
C PHE A 36 7.11 18.56 -7.62
N THR A 37 6.54 19.77 -7.72
CA THR A 37 7.27 21.01 -7.47
C THR A 37 6.95 21.53 -6.09
N ASP A 38 7.97 21.82 -5.28
CA ASP A 38 7.76 22.39 -3.96
C ASP A 38 7.54 23.92 -3.99
N GLU A 39 7.24 24.50 -2.83
CA GLU A 39 6.99 25.94 -2.68
C GLU A 39 8.21 26.82 -3.04
N HIS A 40 9.42 26.23 -3.05
CA HIS A 40 10.66 26.92 -3.38
C HIS A 40 10.96 26.86 -4.89
N GLY A 41 10.18 26.09 -5.67
CA GLY A 41 10.38 25.91 -7.10
C GLY A 41 11.37 24.80 -7.47
N ARG A 42 11.70 23.91 -6.52
CA ARG A 42 12.50 22.71 -6.80
C ARG A 42 11.63 21.61 -7.39
N ALA A 43 12.18 20.83 -8.31
CA ALA A 43 11.61 19.57 -8.74
C ALA A 43 12.02 18.48 -7.72
N CYS A 44 11.04 17.90 -7.05
CA CYS A 44 11.23 16.88 -6.04
C CYS A 44 10.75 15.52 -6.54
N THR A 45 11.47 14.46 -6.15
CA THR A 45 11.07 13.06 -6.29
C THR A 45 11.03 12.42 -4.91
N ALA A 46 9.94 11.74 -4.60
CA ALA A 46 9.75 11.04 -3.35
C ALA A 46 9.32 9.60 -3.57
N ALA A 47 9.78 8.69 -2.72
CA ALA A 47 9.15 7.38 -2.56
C ALA A 47 8.20 7.44 -1.37
N VAL A 48 6.93 7.11 -1.61
CA VAL A 48 5.87 7.15 -0.61
C VAL A 48 5.33 5.75 -0.41
N VAL A 49 5.16 5.35 0.85
CA VAL A 49 4.37 4.17 1.22
C VAL A 49 2.97 4.66 1.53
N VAL A 50 1.99 4.08 0.84
CA VAL A 50 0.58 4.35 1.05
C VAL A 50 0.02 3.16 1.79
N ASP A 51 -0.34 3.39 3.06
CA ASP A 51 -1.07 2.43 3.86
C ASP A 51 -2.54 2.47 3.42
N GLN A 52 -3.05 1.32 2.97
CA GLN A 52 -4.45 1.17 2.58
C GLN A 52 -5.19 0.28 3.58
N GLU A 53 -4.91 0.37 4.87
CA GLU A 53 -5.62 -0.42 5.86
C GLU A 53 -7.13 -0.09 5.83
N GLN A 54 -7.93 -1.13 5.55
CA GLN A 54 -9.37 -1.02 5.46
C GLN A 54 -9.88 -0.57 6.83
N ASN A 55 -10.28 0.70 6.94
CA ASN A 55 -10.88 1.41 8.09
C ASN A 55 -9.99 2.47 8.80
N GLU A 56 -8.74 2.71 8.39
CA GLU A 56 -7.88 3.70 9.07
C GLU A 56 -7.52 4.96 8.25
N GLY A 57 -7.92 5.01 6.97
CA GLY A 57 -7.70 6.17 6.11
C GLY A 57 -6.38 6.06 5.34
N ASP A 58 -6.21 6.92 4.34
CA ASP A 58 -4.99 6.90 3.51
C ASP A 58 -3.87 7.62 4.29
N ASP A 59 -3.06 6.84 5.03
CA ASP A 59 -1.86 7.36 5.68
C ASP A 59 -0.67 7.26 4.71
N TYR A 60 0.03 8.38 4.54
CA TYR A 60 1.14 8.52 3.60
C TYR A 60 2.45 8.67 4.38
N GLU A 61 3.35 7.69 4.23
CA GLU A 61 4.68 7.76 4.83
C GLU A 61 5.74 8.06 3.76
N LEU A 62 6.43 9.19 3.91
CA LEU A 62 7.57 9.56 3.07
C LEU A 62 8.80 8.75 3.46
N SER A 63 9.24 7.87 2.57
CA SER A 63 10.43 7.04 2.78
C SER A 63 11.72 7.73 2.34
N THR A 64 11.67 8.45 1.21
CA THR A 64 12.79 9.22 0.67
C THR A 64 12.28 10.49 0.00
N LEU A 65 13.12 11.54 -0.01
CA LEU A 65 12.84 12.79 -0.71
C LEU A 65 14.14 13.36 -1.26
N ASP A 66 14.17 13.60 -2.57
CA ASP A 66 15.26 14.24 -3.28
C ASP A 66 14.72 15.45 -4.04
N CYS A 67 15.37 16.61 -3.94
CA CYS A 67 14.88 17.86 -4.50
C CYS A 67 16.02 18.69 -5.07
N ASP A 68 15.89 19.08 -6.34
CA ASP A 68 16.84 19.94 -7.03
C ASP A 68 16.15 21.02 -7.85
N TYR A 69 16.84 22.14 -8.09
CA TYR A 69 16.35 23.14 -9.03
C TYR A 69 16.49 22.66 -10.47
N PRO A 70 15.51 22.94 -11.35
CA PRO A 70 15.65 22.64 -12.76
C PRO A 70 16.82 23.43 -13.37
N PRO A 71 17.44 22.92 -14.45
CA PRO A 71 18.45 23.67 -15.19
C PRO A 71 17.94 25.03 -15.67
N GLU A 72 18.85 25.99 -15.87
CA GLU A 72 18.49 27.33 -16.33
C GLU A 72 17.62 27.29 -17.61
N GLY A 73 16.54 28.08 -17.61
CA GLY A 73 15.58 28.14 -18.72
C GLY A 73 14.59 26.98 -18.80
N GLN A 74 14.66 26.01 -17.89
CA GLN A 74 13.68 24.92 -17.78
C GLN A 74 12.70 25.19 -16.64
N VAL A 75 11.48 24.69 -16.80
CA VAL A 75 10.47 24.65 -15.74
C VAL A 75 10.37 23.24 -15.20
N PRO A 76 10.07 23.05 -13.90
CA PRO A 76 9.74 21.73 -13.37
C PRO A 76 8.59 21.09 -14.15
N GLY A 77 8.60 19.76 -14.22
CA GLY A 77 7.48 19.02 -14.79
C GLY A 77 6.23 19.08 -13.91
N ASP A 78 5.11 18.63 -14.46
CA ASP A 78 3.87 18.46 -13.70
C ASP A 78 4.05 17.44 -12.57
N THR A 79 3.19 17.54 -11.56
CA THR A 79 3.08 16.49 -10.54
C THR A 79 2.67 15.16 -11.18
N ARG A 80 3.37 14.07 -10.85
CA ARG A 80 3.07 12.71 -11.31
C ARG A 80 3.20 11.70 -10.17
N TYR A 81 2.39 10.66 -10.26
CA TYR A 81 2.37 9.50 -9.37
C TYR A 81 2.57 8.27 -10.24
N LEU A 82 3.57 7.47 -9.92
CA LEU A 82 3.94 6.27 -10.68
C LEU A 82 4.14 5.11 -9.70
N PRO A 83 3.72 3.89 -10.03
CA PRO A 83 4.06 2.72 -9.22
C PRO A 83 5.59 2.58 -9.11
N LEU A 84 6.07 1.95 -8.03
CA LEU A 84 7.46 1.54 -7.99
C LEU A 84 7.79 0.67 -9.21
N PRO A 85 8.96 0.87 -9.85
CA PRO A 85 9.40 -0.01 -10.93
C PRO A 85 9.53 -1.45 -10.44
N ASP A 86 9.08 -2.41 -11.25
CA ASP A 86 9.31 -3.82 -10.99
C ASP A 86 10.81 -4.12 -10.96
N ARG A 87 11.28 -4.69 -9.84
CA ARG A 87 12.69 -5.04 -9.67
C ARG A 87 13.23 -5.97 -10.75
N ASP A 88 12.36 -6.79 -11.34
CA ASP A 88 12.72 -7.84 -12.30
C ASP A 88 12.44 -7.45 -13.77
N GLY A 89 11.99 -6.21 -14.04
CA GLY A 89 11.91 -5.66 -15.40
C GLY A 89 10.92 -6.36 -16.34
N GLY A 90 9.81 -6.89 -15.83
CA GLY A 90 8.82 -7.62 -16.62
C GLY A 90 7.52 -6.84 -16.80
N GLY A 91 7.51 -5.85 -17.71
CA GLY A 91 6.25 -5.42 -18.30
C GLY A 91 5.68 -6.58 -19.14
N GLU A 92 4.47 -7.02 -18.82
CA GLU A 92 3.61 -7.76 -19.75
C GLU A 92 2.89 -6.79 -20.69
#